data_AF-A0A2T0S9C9-F1
#
_entry.id   AF-A0A2T0S9C9-F1
#
_cell.length_a   1.000
_cell.length_b   1.000
_cell.length_c   1.000
_cell.angle_alpha   90.00
_cell.angle_beta   90.00
_cell.angle_gamma   90.00
#
_symmetry.space_group_name_H-M   'P 1'
#
loop_
_entity.id
_entity.type
_entity.pdbx_description
1 polymer ?
#
loop_
_entity_poly.entity_id
_entity_poly.type
_entity_poly.pdbx_seq_one_letter_code
_entity_poly.pdbx_strand_id
1 'polypeptide(L)'
;MVRRSGRRPGNQDTKQSILEAARQVFAERGFDKASIRAIAGDAGVDPALVHHYFGTKEKLFLASMNSPVDPSELLPAALSGPREEAGLRLVRLVLGIWDSPAGAAAVALMRSAMSNEWTARLLREFVVTQVLRRAVAELGIDEKEAPLRSALMATQIAGLAVVRYILKVEPVASADAEQLVAAVGPSVQRYLTDDLPGVF
;
A
#
# COMPACT_ATOMS: atom_id res chain seq x y z
N MET A 1 43.26 -14.65 29.23
CA MET A 1 42.05 -15.28 28.67
C MET A 1 40.85 -14.61 29.33
N VAL A 2 39.83 -14.02 28.69
CA VAL A 2 39.20 -14.22 27.38
C VAL A 2 38.70 -12.84 26.89
N ARG A 3 39.05 -12.43 25.66
CA ARG A 3 38.31 -11.38 24.93
C ARG A 3 36.99 -12.01 24.47
N ARG A 4 35.84 -11.57 25.00
CA ARG A 4 34.54 -11.92 24.43
C ARG A 4 34.23 -10.95 23.29
N SER A 5 34.20 -11.52 22.10
CA SER A 5 34.01 -10.91 20.79
C SER A 5 32.77 -10.01 20.73
N GLY A 6 32.96 -8.75 20.32
CA GLY A 6 31.89 -7.81 20.04
C GLY A 6 31.16 -8.17 18.74
N ARG A 7 29.86 -8.41 18.86
CA ARG A 7 28.94 -8.46 17.72
C ARG A 7 28.93 -7.06 17.08
N ARG A 8 29.45 -6.92 15.86
CA ARG A 8 29.51 -5.64 15.13
C ARG A 8 28.06 -5.13 14.89
N PRO A 9 27.61 -4.00 15.50
CA PRO A 9 26.21 -3.56 15.42
C PRO A 9 25.82 -2.81 14.13
N GLY A 10 26.78 -2.50 13.25
CA GLY A 10 26.61 -1.50 12.20
C GLY A 10 25.44 -1.71 11.23
N ASN A 11 25.15 -2.95 10.77
CA ASN A 11 24.18 -3.13 9.68
C ASN A 11 22.71 -2.95 10.10
N GLN A 12 22.33 -3.36 11.31
CA GLN A 12 20.94 -3.21 11.77
C GLN A 12 20.65 -1.75 12.17
N ASP A 13 21.61 -1.10 12.82
CA ASP A 13 21.50 0.31 13.20
C ASP A 13 21.41 1.20 11.95
N THR A 14 22.21 0.92 10.91
CA THR A 14 22.13 1.66 9.66
C THR A 14 20.83 1.44 8.90
N LYS A 15 20.30 0.21 8.85
CA LYS A 15 19.02 -0.04 8.19
C LYS A 15 17.90 0.73 8.90
N GLN A 16 17.91 0.76 10.22
CA GLN A 16 16.92 1.47 11.02
C GLN A 16 17.05 3.00 10.86
N SER A 17 18.26 3.55 10.88
CA SER A 17 18.47 5.00 10.67
C SER A 17 17.98 5.46 9.30
N ILE A 18 18.19 4.65 8.25
CA ILE A 18 17.66 4.93 6.91
C ILE A 18 16.12 4.93 6.91
N LEU A 19 15.48 3.99 7.60
CA LEU A 19 14.02 3.93 7.68
C LEU A 19 13.43 5.14 8.44
N GLU A 20 14.10 5.60 9.50
CA GLU A 20 13.69 6.77 10.26
C GLU A 20 13.83 8.06 9.44
N ALA A 21 14.98 8.26 8.78
CA ALA A 21 15.17 9.37 7.86
C ALA A 21 14.16 9.34 6.70
N ALA A 22 13.91 8.16 6.12
CA ALA A 22 12.93 7.98 5.06
C ALA A 22 11.54 8.43 5.51
N ARG A 23 11.09 8.01 6.71
CA ARG A 23 9.80 8.42 7.28
C ARG A 23 9.67 9.93 7.38
N GLN A 24 10.73 10.63 7.84
CA GLN A 24 10.74 12.08 7.96
C GLN A 24 10.70 12.77 6.60
N VAL A 25 11.60 12.41 5.68
CA VAL A 25 11.66 13.04 4.35
C VAL A 25 10.37 12.82 3.57
N PHE A 26 9.81 11.61 3.60
CA PHE A 26 8.52 11.33 2.97
C PHE A 26 7.37 12.09 3.63
N ALA A 27 7.40 12.29 4.95
CA ALA A 27 6.39 13.09 5.65
C ALA A 27 6.39 14.56 5.20
N GLU A 28 7.57 15.16 5.12
CA GLU A 28 7.74 16.57 4.85
C GLU A 28 7.48 16.89 3.37
N ARG A 29 8.09 16.11 2.48
CA ARG A 29 8.16 16.44 1.05
C ARG A 29 7.13 15.68 0.22
N GLY A 30 6.59 14.60 0.76
CA GLY A 30 5.85 13.60 0.02
C GLY A 30 6.75 12.65 -0.77
N PHE A 31 6.19 11.51 -1.18
CA PHE A 31 6.81 10.50 -2.02
C PHE A 31 7.41 11.08 -3.30
N ASP A 32 6.66 11.90 -4.05
CA ASP A 32 7.09 12.37 -5.38
C ASP A 32 8.33 13.28 -5.29
N LYS A 33 8.38 14.18 -4.30
CA LYS A 33 9.49 15.14 -4.11
C LYS A 33 10.65 14.61 -3.25
N ALA A 34 10.45 13.52 -2.51
CA ALA A 34 11.52 12.87 -1.78
C ALA A 34 12.54 12.25 -2.74
N SER A 35 13.83 12.39 -2.40
CA SER A 35 14.92 11.76 -3.15
C SER A 35 15.77 10.88 -2.24
N ILE A 36 16.32 9.81 -2.80
CA ILE A 36 17.23 8.90 -2.09
C ILE A 36 18.45 9.65 -1.54
N ARG A 37 18.94 10.68 -2.25
CA ARG A 37 20.03 11.53 -1.77
C ARG A 37 19.65 12.32 -0.52
N ALA A 38 18.46 12.90 -0.47
CA ALA A 38 18.00 13.62 0.71
C ALA A 38 17.89 12.69 1.93
N ILE A 39 17.30 11.51 1.74
CA ILE A 39 17.16 10.50 2.79
C ILE A 39 18.53 10.01 3.28
N ALA A 40 19.47 9.76 2.37
CA ALA A 40 20.83 9.33 2.71
C ALA A 40 21.57 10.42 3.51
N GLY A 41 21.41 11.69 3.11
CA GLY A 41 21.95 12.84 3.85
C GLY A 41 21.44 12.91 5.28
N ASP A 42 20.12 12.81 5.46
CA ASP A 42 19.49 12.85 6.80
C ASP A 42 19.85 11.63 7.65
N ALA A 43 20.03 10.45 7.03
CA ALA A 43 20.49 9.23 7.71
C ALA A 43 22.00 9.20 7.98
N GLY A 44 22.78 10.15 7.44
CA GLY A 44 24.24 10.19 7.56
C GLY A 44 24.96 9.05 6.82
N VAL A 45 24.40 8.56 5.71
CA VAL A 45 24.94 7.44 4.94
C VAL A 45 25.16 7.79 3.47
N ASP A 46 25.89 6.94 2.75
CA ASP A 46 26.02 7.05 1.30
C ASP A 46 24.72 6.61 0.59
N PRO A 47 24.24 7.33 -0.44
CA PRO A 47 23.07 6.92 -1.24
C PRO A 47 23.16 5.50 -1.81
N ALA A 48 24.35 5.02 -2.17
CA ALA A 48 24.58 3.66 -2.64
C ALA A 48 24.22 2.63 -1.55
N LEU A 49 24.39 2.98 -0.27
CA LEU A 49 24.03 2.11 0.85
C LEU A 49 22.50 2.00 1.01
N VAL A 50 21.77 3.09 0.73
CA VAL A 50 20.30 3.06 0.68
C VAL A 50 19.82 2.14 -0.45
N HIS A 51 20.41 2.28 -1.64
CA HIS A 51 20.12 1.39 -2.76
C HIS A 51 20.50 -0.07 -2.46
N HIS A 52 21.60 -0.31 -1.76
CA HIS A 52 22.00 -1.65 -1.35
C HIS A 52 20.97 -2.31 -0.42
N TYR A 53 20.44 -1.58 0.56
CA TYR A 53 19.49 -2.15 1.52
C TYR A 53 18.05 -2.27 1.00
N PHE A 54 17.62 -1.34 0.15
CA PHE A 54 16.20 -1.20 -0.21
C PHE A 54 15.93 -1.26 -1.71
N GLY A 55 16.96 -1.16 -2.56
CA GLY A 55 16.79 -1.15 -4.01
C GLY A 55 16.24 0.19 -4.49
N THR A 56 14.91 0.34 -4.54
CA THR A 56 14.24 1.51 -5.13
C THR A 56 13.60 2.42 -4.06
N LYS A 57 13.19 3.63 -4.46
CA LYS A 57 12.47 4.58 -3.59
C LYS A 57 11.13 3.99 -3.12
N GLU A 58 10.45 3.26 -4.01
CA GLU A 58 9.20 2.55 -3.74
C GLU A 58 9.39 1.50 -2.66
N LYS A 59 10.41 0.64 -2.79
CA LYS A 59 10.74 -0.40 -1.82
C LYS A 59 11.16 0.18 -0.46
N LEU A 60 11.92 1.27 -0.46
CA LEU A 60 12.24 2.00 0.76
C LEU A 60 10.99 2.58 1.43
N PHE A 61 10.09 3.17 0.65
CA PHE A 61 8.83 3.72 1.14
C PHE A 61 7.96 2.63 1.77
N LEU A 62 7.79 1.49 1.09
CA LEU A 62 7.08 0.32 1.60
C LEU A 62 7.68 -0.18 2.91
N ALA A 63 9.01 -0.33 2.96
CA ALA A 63 9.71 -0.73 4.17
C ALA A 63 9.54 0.30 5.31
N SER A 64 9.51 1.60 5.00
CA SER A 64 9.32 2.66 6.00
C SER A 64 7.95 2.59 6.67
N MET A 65 6.92 2.13 5.95
CA MET A 65 5.56 1.92 6.46
C MET A 65 5.35 0.53 7.07
N ASN A 66 6.37 -0.33 7.09
CA ASN A 66 6.22 -1.76 7.38
C ASN A 66 5.12 -2.41 6.52
N SER A 67 5.00 -1.99 5.25
CA SER A 67 4.00 -2.54 4.35
C SER A 67 4.28 -4.02 4.10
N PRO A 68 3.29 -4.91 4.30
CA PRO A 68 3.44 -6.33 3.99
C PRO A 68 3.42 -6.63 2.49
N VAL A 69 3.06 -5.65 1.66
CA VAL A 69 2.70 -5.84 0.27
C VAL A 69 3.34 -4.78 -0.62
N ASP A 70 3.83 -5.22 -1.78
CA ASP A 70 4.25 -4.38 -2.89
C ASP A 70 3.19 -4.42 -4.02
N PRO A 71 2.40 -3.34 -4.22
CA PRO A 71 1.40 -3.28 -5.27
C PRO A 71 2.00 -3.40 -6.67
N SER A 72 3.28 -3.08 -6.87
CA SER A 72 3.92 -3.21 -8.18
C SER A 72 4.07 -4.67 -8.61
N GLU A 73 4.11 -5.61 -7.66
CA GLU A 73 4.17 -7.04 -7.92
C GLU A 73 2.76 -7.65 -8.03
N LEU A 74 1.79 -7.15 -7.25
CA LEU A 74 0.46 -7.77 -7.15
C LEU A 74 -0.58 -7.21 -8.13
N LEU A 75 -0.56 -5.91 -8.43
CA LEU A 75 -1.57 -5.29 -9.30
C LEU A 75 -1.54 -5.85 -10.73
N PRO A 76 -0.38 -6.04 -11.39
CA PRO A 76 -0.37 -6.61 -12.74
C PRO A 76 -1.04 -7.98 -12.79
N ALA A 77 -0.81 -8.83 -11.78
CA ALA A 77 -1.45 -10.14 -11.69
C ALA A 77 -2.96 -10.04 -11.47
N ALA A 78 -3.42 -9.17 -10.56
CA ALA A 78 -4.86 -9.00 -10.31
C ALA A 78 -5.61 -8.36 -11.48
N LEU A 79 -4.94 -7.49 -12.25
CA LEU A 79 -5.52 -6.85 -13.42
C LEU A 79 -5.39 -7.70 -14.69
N SER A 80 -4.49 -8.69 -14.71
CA SER A 80 -4.40 -9.65 -15.80
C SER A 80 -5.69 -10.46 -15.95
N GLY A 81 -6.11 -10.71 -17.20
CA GLY A 81 -7.34 -11.44 -17.52
C GLY A 81 -8.49 -10.55 -17.99
N PRO A 82 -9.73 -11.08 -18.08
CA PRO A 82 -10.88 -10.35 -18.60
C PRO A 82 -11.16 -9.08 -17.80
N ARG A 83 -11.47 -7.99 -18.50
CA ARG A 83 -11.67 -6.66 -17.89
C ARG A 83 -12.89 -6.65 -16.98
N GLU A 84 -13.92 -7.40 -17.35
CA GLU A 84 -15.25 -7.51 -16.73
C GLU A 84 -15.21 -8.20 -15.35
N GLU A 85 -14.10 -8.86 -15.05
CA GLU A 85 -13.87 -9.57 -13.79
C GLU A 85 -12.80 -8.91 -12.91
N ALA A 86 -12.20 -7.80 -13.36
CA ALA A 86 -11.10 -7.16 -12.67
C ALA A 86 -11.48 -6.68 -11.25
N GLY A 87 -12.71 -6.20 -11.05
CA GLY A 87 -13.24 -5.83 -9.74
C GLY A 87 -13.29 -7.01 -8.77
N LEU A 88 -13.73 -8.19 -9.22
CA LEU A 88 -13.75 -9.41 -8.40
C LEU A 88 -12.32 -9.83 -8.03
N ARG A 89 -11.40 -9.82 -9.01
CA ARG A 89 -9.99 -10.17 -8.76
C ARG A 89 -9.30 -9.21 -7.80
N LEU A 90 -9.58 -7.90 -7.91
CA LEU A 90 -9.06 -6.90 -6.97
C LEU A 90 -9.54 -7.13 -5.54
N VAL A 91 -10.85 -7.35 -5.34
CA VAL A 91 -11.39 -7.62 -4.00
C VAL A 91 -10.81 -8.92 -3.44
N ARG A 92 -10.70 -9.97 -4.26
CA ARG A 92 -10.11 -11.25 -3.86
C ARG A 92 -8.64 -11.12 -3.49
N LEU A 93 -7.85 -10.37 -4.26
CA LEU A 93 -6.44 -10.10 -3.96
C LEU A 93 -6.31 -9.43 -2.59
N VAL A 94 -7.11 -8.39 -2.36
CA VAL A 94 -7.05 -7.61 -1.12
C VAL A 94 -7.48 -8.42 0.10
N LEU A 95 -8.57 -9.20 0.00
CA LEU A 95 -8.98 -10.11 1.07
C LEU A 95 -7.91 -11.19 1.32
N GLY A 96 -7.34 -11.77 0.27
CA GLY A 96 -6.24 -12.74 0.38
C GLY A 96 -5.02 -12.19 1.10
N ILE A 97 -4.69 -10.90 0.91
CA ILE A 97 -3.63 -10.22 1.65
C ILE A 97 -3.99 -10.12 3.14
N TRP A 98 -5.20 -9.66 3.47
CA TRP A 98 -5.61 -9.47 4.87
C TRP A 98 -5.81 -10.78 5.64
N ASP A 99 -6.21 -11.84 4.94
CA ASP A 99 -6.35 -13.18 5.52
C ASP A 99 -5.00 -13.93 5.60
N SER A 100 -3.96 -13.44 4.92
CA SER A 100 -2.61 -14.01 4.99
C SER A 100 -1.90 -13.69 6.32
N PRO A 101 -0.79 -14.38 6.65
CA PRO A 101 0.06 -14.02 7.79
C PRO A 101 0.54 -12.56 7.77
N ALA A 102 0.64 -11.95 6.58
CA ALA A 102 1.05 -10.56 6.39
C ALA A 102 -0.09 -9.57 6.71
N GLY A 103 -1.34 -10.04 6.80
CA GLY A 103 -2.53 -9.24 7.04
C GLY A 103 -2.53 -8.47 8.36
N ALA A 104 -1.90 -9.01 9.41
CA ALA A 104 -1.76 -8.32 10.70
C ALA A 104 -1.03 -6.98 10.56
N ALA A 105 0.01 -6.91 9.72
CA ALA A 105 0.74 -5.67 9.44
C ALA A 105 -0.11 -4.68 8.63
N ALA A 106 -0.89 -5.17 7.66
CA ALA A 106 -1.79 -4.32 6.87
C ALA A 106 -2.92 -3.73 7.75
N VAL A 107 -3.49 -4.52 8.66
CA VAL A 107 -4.49 -4.06 9.63
C VAL A 107 -3.90 -3.05 10.61
N ALA A 108 -2.66 -3.27 11.07
CA ALA A 108 -1.96 -2.34 11.95
C ALA A 108 -1.70 -0.99 11.24
N LEU A 109 -1.24 -1.03 9.99
CA LEU A 109 -1.03 0.16 9.16
C LEU A 109 -2.34 0.94 8.97
N MET A 110 -3.43 0.25 8.65
CA MET A 110 -4.76 0.86 8.52
C MET A 110 -5.22 1.52 9.83
N ARG A 111 -5.08 0.82 10.96
CA ARG A 111 -5.45 1.35 12.29
C ARG A 111 -4.62 2.60 12.63
N SER A 112 -3.31 2.58 12.34
CA SER A 112 -2.45 3.75 12.52
C SER A 112 -2.89 4.92 11.64
N ALA A 113 -3.23 4.67 10.38
CA ALA A 113 -3.74 5.71 9.48
C ALA A 113 -5.05 6.36 9.96
N MET A 114 -5.91 5.64 10.69
CA MET A 114 -7.16 6.20 11.24
C MET A 114 -6.93 7.11 12.46
N SER A 115 -5.84 6.91 13.21
CA SER A 115 -5.56 7.65 14.45
C SER A 115 -4.36 8.60 14.35
N ASN A 116 -3.62 8.56 13.24
CA ASN A 116 -2.39 9.31 13.05
C ASN A 116 -2.40 9.98 11.67
N GLU A 117 -2.52 11.31 11.63
CA GLU A 117 -2.58 12.11 10.40
C GLU A 117 -1.36 11.94 9.50
N TRP A 118 -0.19 11.69 10.09
CA TRP A 118 1.03 11.42 9.34
C TRP A 118 0.95 10.08 8.62
N THR A 119 0.55 9.01 9.30
CA THR A 119 0.35 7.71 8.65
C THR A 119 -0.76 7.80 7.60
N ALA A 120 -1.83 8.55 7.86
CA ALA A 120 -2.91 8.80 6.89
C ALA A 120 -2.39 9.48 5.62
N ARG A 121 -1.52 10.48 5.77
CA ARG A 121 -0.90 11.20 4.65
C ARG A 121 -0.03 10.29 3.80
N LEU A 122 0.84 9.49 4.43
CA LEU A 122 1.69 8.54 3.73
C LEU A 122 0.86 7.49 2.98
N LEU A 123 -0.15 6.91 3.64
CA LEU A 123 -1.01 5.91 3.02
C LEU A 123 -1.81 6.50 1.85
N ARG A 124 -2.31 7.73 1.96
CA ARG A 124 -3.00 8.42 0.86
C ARG A 124 -2.07 8.61 -0.34
N GLU A 125 -0.85 9.08 -0.10
CA GLU A 125 0.10 9.32 -1.17
C GLU A 125 0.54 8.02 -1.84
N PHE A 126 0.72 6.97 -1.06
CA PHE A 126 0.98 5.62 -1.55
C PHE A 126 -0.12 5.13 -2.49
N VAL A 127 -1.38 5.21 -2.04
CA VAL A 127 -2.54 4.81 -2.84
C VAL A 127 -2.53 5.57 -4.16
N VAL A 128 -2.48 6.90 -4.11
CA VAL A 128 -2.50 7.76 -5.31
C VAL A 128 -1.35 7.46 -6.28
N THR A 129 -0.11 7.39 -5.78
CA THR A 129 1.07 7.32 -6.63
C THR A 129 1.39 5.91 -7.11
N GLN A 130 1.21 4.90 -6.25
CA GLN A 130 1.65 3.53 -6.54
C GLN A 130 0.51 2.63 -7.01
N VAL A 131 -0.70 2.81 -6.48
CA VAL A 131 -1.85 1.96 -6.78
C VAL A 131 -2.68 2.55 -7.92
N LEU A 132 -3.13 3.80 -7.77
CA LEU A 132 -4.08 4.40 -8.69
C LEU A 132 -3.46 4.68 -10.05
N ARG A 133 -2.29 5.33 -10.12
CA ARG A 133 -1.59 5.59 -11.39
C ARG A 133 -1.31 4.30 -12.17
N ARG A 134 -0.97 3.20 -11.49
CA ARG A 134 -0.72 1.91 -12.15
C ARG A 134 -2.00 1.26 -12.66
N ALA A 135 -3.04 1.21 -11.85
CA ALA A 135 -4.32 0.64 -12.26
C ALA A 135 -4.89 1.36 -13.50
N VAL A 136 -4.73 2.68 -13.56
CA VAL A 136 -5.16 3.51 -14.70
C VAL A 136 -4.38 3.17 -15.97
N ALA A 137 -3.05 3.04 -15.87
CA ALA A 137 -2.20 2.69 -16.99
C ALA A 137 -2.53 1.30 -17.56
N GLU A 138 -2.75 0.30 -16.69
CA GLU A 138 -3.05 -1.07 -17.09
C GLU A 138 -4.47 -1.23 -17.67
N LEU A 139 -5.42 -0.40 -17.23
CA LEU A 139 -6.83 -0.52 -17.60
C LEU A 139 -7.28 0.54 -18.61
N GLY A 140 -6.40 1.40 -19.12
CA GLY A 140 -6.78 2.42 -20.11
C GLY A 140 -7.95 3.31 -19.65
N ILE A 141 -8.02 3.61 -18.36
CA ILE A 141 -9.01 4.56 -17.81
C ILE A 141 -8.57 5.97 -18.23
N ASP A 142 -9.52 6.84 -18.59
CA ASP A 142 -9.21 8.25 -18.87
C ASP A 142 -8.51 8.89 -17.65
N GLU A 143 -7.36 9.55 -17.89
CA GLU A 143 -6.57 10.20 -16.85
C GLU A 143 -7.36 11.24 -16.04
N LYS A 144 -8.41 11.83 -16.63
CA LYS A 144 -9.29 12.78 -15.95
C LYS A 144 -10.27 12.10 -14.99
N GLU A 145 -10.73 10.90 -15.31
CA GLU A 145 -11.68 10.13 -14.50
C GLU A 145 -10.97 9.32 -13.40
N ALA A 146 -9.74 8.93 -13.70
CA ALA A 146 -8.86 8.11 -12.88
C ALA A 146 -8.84 8.48 -11.39
N PRO A 147 -8.66 9.74 -10.96
CA PRO A 147 -8.62 10.09 -9.54
C PRO A 147 -9.91 9.76 -8.80
N LEU A 148 -11.08 10.05 -9.40
CA LEU A 148 -12.37 9.85 -8.74
C LEU A 148 -12.79 8.38 -8.72
N ARG A 149 -12.68 7.68 -9.86
CA ARG A 149 -12.93 6.22 -9.94
C ARG A 149 -12.14 5.47 -8.88
N SER A 150 -10.88 5.84 -8.76
CA SER A 150 -9.95 5.28 -7.79
C SER A 150 -10.33 5.56 -6.34
N ALA A 151 -10.73 6.80 -6.02
CA ALA A 151 -11.21 7.15 -4.69
C ALA A 151 -12.46 6.34 -4.32
N LEU A 152 -13.39 6.16 -5.26
CA LEU A 152 -14.60 5.34 -5.05
C LEU A 152 -14.24 3.88 -4.78
N MET A 153 -13.33 3.28 -5.54
CA MET A 153 -12.83 1.93 -5.25
C MET A 153 -12.19 1.83 -3.87
N ALA A 154 -11.37 2.81 -3.49
CA ALA A 154 -10.74 2.85 -2.18
C ALA A 154 -11.77 2.91 -1.06
N THR A 155 -12.94 3.56 -1.24
CA THR A 155 -14.02 3.55 -0.24
C THR A 155 -14.55 2.14 0.01
N GLN A 156 -14.72 1.33 -1.04
CA GLN A 156 -15.25 -0.03 -0.92
C GLN A 156 -14.23 -0.94 -0.22
N ILE A 157 -12.98 -0.85 -0.65
CA ILE A 157 -11.89 -1.65 -0.08
C ILE A 157 -11.65 -1.28 1.39
N ALA A 158 -11.51 0.01 1.70
CA ALA A 158 -11.27 0.47 3.07
C ALA A 158 -12.47 0.19 3.99
N GLY A 159 -13.69 0.41 3.50
CA GLY A 159 -14.91 0.11 4.25
C GLY A 159 -15.00 -1.38 4.60
N LEU A 160 -14.78 -2.26 3.63
CA LEU A 160 -14.73 -3.70 3.86
C LEU A 160 -13.65 -4.07 4.88
N ALA A 161 -12.46 -3.48 4.77
CA ALA A 161 -11.36 -3.70 5.70
C ALA A 161 -11.73 -3.36 7.14
N VAL A 162 -12.31 -2.16 7.32
CA VAL A 162 -12.67 -1.62 8.63
C VAL A 162 -13.76 -2.48 9.25
N VAL A 163 -14.82 -2.80 8.49
CA VAL A 163 -15.96 -3.57 8.97
C VAL A 163 -15.54 -5.02 9.33
N ARG A 164 -14.74 -5.68 8.48
CA ARG A 164 -14.34 -7.08 8.66
C ARG A 164 -13.22 -7.27 9.68
N TYR A 165 -12.12 -6.52 9.59
CA TYR A 165 -10.89 -6.79 10.34
C TYR A 165 -10.69 -5.92 11.57
N ILE A 166 -11.25 -4.71 11.58
CA ILE A 166 -11.05 -3.74 12.67
C ILE A 166 -12.23 -3.75 13.64
N LEU A 167 -13.44 -3.48 13.13
CA LEU A 167 -14.68 -3.44 13.91
C LEU A 167 -15.23 -4.84 14.17
N LYS A 168 -14.97 -5.79 13.27
CA LYS A 168 -15.46 -7.18 13.33
C LYS A 168 -16.99 -7.25 13.45
N VAL A 169 -17.69 -6.55 12.56
CA VAL A 169 -19.16 -6.54 12.52
C VAL A 169 -19.68 -7.81 11.85
N GLU A 170 -20.59 -8.53 12.50
CA GLU A 170 -21.22 -9.73 11.94
C GLU A 170 -22.42 -9.43 11.02
N PRO A 171 -22.68 -10.23 9.97
CA PRO A 171 -21.97 -11.45 9.60
C PRO A 171 -20.69 -11.21 8.76
N VAL A 172 -20.34 -9.95 8.46
CA VAL A 172 -19.22 -9.62 7.55
C VAL A 172 -17.87 -10.09 8.11
N ALA A 173 -17.70 -10.10 9.43
CA ALA A 173 -16.48 -10.54 10.08
C ALA A 173 -16.19 -12.03 9.86
N SER A 174 -17.23 -12.87 9.91
CA SER A 174 -17.12 -14.34 9.77
C SER A 174 -17.50 -14.88 8.39
N ALA A 175 -18.09 -14.05 7.52
CA ALA A 175 -18.49 -14.45 6.17
C ALA A 175 -17.32 -15.08 5.38
N ASP A 176 -17.66 -16.02 4.51
CA ASP A 176 -16.70 -16.59 3.57
C ASP A 176 -16.17 -15.51 2.62
N ALA A 177 -14.88 -15.59 2.31
CA ALA A 177 -14.22 -14.56 1.51
C ALA A 177 -14.83 -14.47 0.09
N GLU A 178 -15.21 -15.58 -0.53
CA GLU A 178 -15.82 -15.58 -1.86
C GLU A 178 -17.23 -15.00 -1.86
N GLN A 179 -17.98 -15.14 -0.76
CA GLN A 179 -19.26 -14.44 -0.60
C GLN A 179 -19.06 -12.92 -0.61
N LEU A 180 -18.03 -12.42 0.07
CA LEU A 180 -17.70 -10.99 0.09
C LEU A 180 -17.16 -10.51 -1.26
N VAL A 181 -16.36 -11.32 -1.95
CA VAL A 181 -15.91 -11.04 -3.33
C VAL A 181 -17.11 -10.92 -4.27
N ALA A 182 -18.06 -11.84 -4.20
CA ALA A 182 -19.27 -11.80 -5.03
C ALA A 182 -20.16 -10.59 -4.72
N ALA A 183 -20.23 -10.16 -3.47
CA ALA A 183 -21.05 -9.02 -3.05
C ALA A 183 -20.41 -7.65 -3.35
N VAL A 184 -19.10 -7.50 -3.13
CA VAL A 184 -18.39 -6.21 -3.23
C VAL A 184 -17.70 -6.03 -4.58
N GLY A 185 -17.29 -7.12 -5.23
CA GLY A 185 -16.64 -7.14 -6.54
C GLY A 185 -17.38 -6.35 -7.61
N PRO A 186 -18.71 -6.49 -7.78
CA PRO A 186 -19.47 -5.71 -8.76
C PRO A 186 -19.42 -4.19 -8.51
N SER A 187 -19.40 -3.74 -7.26
CA SER A 187 -19.26 -2.31 -6.94
C SER A 187 -17.89 -1.78 -7.33
N VAL A 188 -16.84 -2.57 -7.09
CA VAL A 188 -15.48 -2.21 -7.52
C VAL A 188 -15.38 -2.21 -9.05
N GLN A 189 -15.95 -3.22 -9.71
CA GLN A 189 -16.01 -3.30 -11.18
C GLN A 189 -16.69 -2.07 -11.79
N ARG A 190 -17.83 -1.67 -11.22
CA ARG A 190 -18.58 -0.49 -11.63
C ARG A 190 -17.71 0.77 -11.61
N TYR A 191 -16.95 0.99 -10.55
CA TYR A 191 -16.06 2.15 -10.48
C TYR A 191 -14.85 2.02 -11.40
N LEU A 192 -14.34 0.80 -11.57
CA LEU A 192 -13.16 0.51 -12.37
C LEU A 192 -13.39 0.77 -13.86
N THR A 193 -14.52 0.31 -14.41
CA THR A 193 -14.68 0.22 -15.87
C THR A 193 -16.02 0.68 -16.43
N ASP A 194 -17.06 0.72 -15.62
CA ASP A 194 -18.40 1.00 -16.14
C ASP A 194 -18.59 2.50 -16.35
N ASP A 195 -19.59 2.85 -17.16
CA ASP A 195 -20.05 4.22 -17.26
C ASP A 195 -20.64 4.68 -15.91
N LEU A 196 -20.32 5.93 -15.52
CA LEU A 196 -20.85 6.57 -14.31
C LEU A 196 -21.64 7.82 -14.73
N PRO A 197 -22.91 7.67 -15.14
CA PRO A 197 -23.70 8.77 -15.68
C PRO A 197 -23.84 9.92 -14.68
N GLY A 198 -23.59 11.15 -15.13
CA GLY A 198 -23.68 12.35 -14.32
C GLY A 198 -22.50 12.56 -13.34
N VAL A 199 -21.45 11.75 -13.45
CA VAL A 199 -20.22 11.89 -12.66
C VAL A 199 -19.07 12.45 -13.49
N PHE A 200 -18.91 11.97 -14.73
CA PHE A 200 -17.88 12.39 -15.69
C PHE A 200 -18.49 13.12 -16.89
#